data_AF-A0A9D7GPN2-F1
#
_entry.id   AF-A0A9D7GPN2-F1
#
_cell.length_a   1.000
_cell.length_b   1.000
_cell.length_c   1.000
_cell.angle_alpha   90.00
_cell.angle_beta   90.00
_cell.angle_gamma   90.00
#
_symmetry.space_group_name_H-M   'P 1'
#
loop_
_entity.id
_entity.type
_entity.pdbx_description
1 polymer ?
#
loop_
_entity_poly.entity_id
_entity_poly.type
_entity_poly.pdbx_seq_one_letter_code
_entity_poly.pdbx_strand_id
1 'polypeptide(L)'
;MDIHEFKRLFEKVNRSVFCYGPDTGMLEKFFKLKFRDKFLCVNLIKVFKDHIKTGSFKLRDLEHKFGIRRQVVKHTTCIFQIWRDWRNPSKKKAVLLCNKEDVVRLVRLTLKFLKNSK
;
A
#
# COMPACT_ATOMS: atom_id res chain seq x y z
N MET A 1 -10.55 -13.78 3.71
CA MET A 1 -9.13 -14.16 3.69
C MET A 1 -8.74 -14.60 5.07
N ASP A 2 -8.52 -15.89 5.21
CA ASP A 2 -7.96 -16.51 6.41
C ASP A 2 -6.41 -16.51 6.34
N ILE A 3 -5.78 -17.04 7.38
CA ILE A 3 -4.33 -17.14 7.50
C ILE A 3 -3.68 -18.06 6.46
N HIS A 4 -4.37 -19.10 5.99
CA HIS A 4 -3.84 -20.07 5.03
C HIS A 4 -3.81 -19.46 3.63
N GLU A 5 -4.89 -18.80 3.23
CA GLU A 5 -4.94 -18.03 1.98
C GLU A 5 -3.88 -16.94 1.96
N PHE A 6 -3.71 -16.23 3.08
CA PHE A 6 -2.69 -15.21 3.20
C PHE A 6 -1.27 -15.78 3.08
N LYS A 7 -0.95 -16.91 3.74
CA LYS A 7 0.36 -17.59 3.62
C LYS A 7 0.67 -18.00 2.18
N ARG A 8 -0.31 -18.55 1.44
CA ARG A 8 -0.14 -18.96 0.03
C ARG A 8 0.22 -17.78 -0.88
N LEU A 9 -0.27 -16.58 -0.61
CA LEU A 9 0.11 -15.39 -1.38
C LEU A 9 1.61 -15.08 -1.23
N PHE A 10 2.20 -15.36 -0.07
CA PHE A 10 3.61 -15.10 0.20
C PHE A 10 4.56 -16.21 -0.23
N GLU A 11 4.07 -17.42 -0.51
CA GLU A 11 4.90 -18.48 -1.10
C GLU A 11 5.50 -18.07 -2.45
N LYS A 12 4.82 -17.18 -3.17
CA LYS A 12 5.27 -16.64 -4.46
C LYS A 12 6.20 -15.42 -4.32
N VAL A 13 6.42 -14.92 -3.11
CA VAL A 13 7.26 -13.75 -2.86
C VAL A 13 8.69 -14.22 -2.64
N ASN A 14 9.61 -13.76 -3.49
CA ASN A 14 10.96 -14.32 -3.50
C ASN A 14 11.86 -13.76 -2.37
N ARG A 15 11.76 -12.45 -2.08
CA ARG A 15 12.69 -11.82 -1.10
C ARG A 15 12.17 -10.56 -0.43
N SER A 16 11.57 -9.65 -1.19
CA SER A 16 11.23 -8.31 -0.70
C SER A 16 9.74 -8.02 -0.79
N VAL A 17 9.22 -7.36 0.23
CA VAL A 17 7.86 -6.85 0.28
C VAL A 17 7.91 -5.35 0.43
N PHE A 18 7.22 -4.63 -0.46
CA PHE A 18 7.14 -3.18 -0.41
C PHE A 18 5.83 -2.76 0.25
N CYS A 19 5.94 -2.01 1.35
CA CYS A 19 4.81 -1.53 2.15
C CYS A 19 4.78 0.00 2.16
N TYR A 20 3.62 0.59 2.47
CA TYR A 20 3.46 2.04 2.51
C TYR A 20 2.95 2.52 3.88
N GLY A 21 3.90 2.79 4.78
CA GLY A 21 3.58 3.26 6.14
C GLY A 21 3.59 2.11 7.16
N PRO A 22 2.59 2.02 8.06
CA PRO A 22 2.61 1.07 9.18
C PRO A 22 2.18 -0.36 8.80
N ASP A 23 1.96 -0.66 7.53
CA ASP A 23 1.30 -1.89 7.06
C ASP A 23 1.96 -3.18 7.57
N THR A 24 3.29 -3.28 7.54
CA THR A 24 4.00 -4.49 7.99
C THR A 24 3.63 -4.84 9.43
N GLY A 25 3.68 -3.86 10.35
CA GLY A 25 3.35 -4.10 11.75
C GLY A 25 1.87 -4.44 11.96
N MET A 26 0.99 -3.84 11.16
CA MET A 26 -0.45 -4.16 11.19
C MET A 26 -0.72 -5.60 10.73
N LEU A 27 -0.06 -6.05 9.67
CA LEU A 27 -0.17 -7.42 9.16
C LEU A 27 0.38 -8.43 10.17
N GLU A 28 1.56 -8.17 10.75
CA GLU A 28 2.16 -9.04 11.77
C GLU A 28 1.24 -9.19 12.98
N LYS A 29 0.67 -8.09 13.48
CA LYS A 29 -0.26 -8.10 14.61
C LYS A 29 -1.56 -8.85 14.29
N PHE A 30 -2.16 -8.60 13.13
CA PHE A 30 -3.45 -9.17 12.76
C PHE A 30 -3.36 -10.67 12.49
N PHE A 31 -2.35 -11.10 11.72
CA PHE A 31 -2.16 -12.50 11.35
C PHE A 31 -1.32 -13.31 12.33
N LYS A 32 -0.77 -12.66 13.39
CA LYS A 32 0.18 -13.27 14.34
C LYS A 32 1.36 -13.94 13.61
N LEU A 33 1.90 -13.25 12.60
CA LEU A 33 3.03 -13.70 11.79
C LEU A 33 4.24 -12.78 12.01
N LYS A 34 5.45 -13.32 11.83
CA LYS A 34 6.69 -12.54 11.78
C LYS A 34 7.13 -12.36 10.33
N PHE A 35 6.68 -11.29 9.70
CA PHE A 35 6.96 -10.99 8.28
C PHE A 35 8.43 -10.64 8.07
N ARG A 36 8.96 -9.83 8.99
CA ARG A 36 10.31 -9.29 8.90
C ARG A 36 11.40 -10.35 9.08
N ASP A 37 11.08 -11.48 9.69
CA ASP A 37 12.01 -12.61 9.82
C ASP A 37 12.20 -13.36 8.50
N LYS A 38 11.23 -13.27 7.58
CA LYS A 38 11.20 -14.02 6.32
C LYS A 38 11.48 -13.17 5.09
N PHE A 39 11.11 -11.89 5.13
CA PHE A 39 11.16 -11.00 3.98
C PHE A 39 11.85 -9.69 4.33
N LEU A 40 12.55 -9.12 3.35
CA LEU A 40 12.99 -7.74 3.41
C LEU A 40 11.78 -6.82 3.22
N CYS A 41 11.24 -6.30 4.32
CA CYS A 41 10.12 -5.36 4.30
C CYS A 41 10.61 -3.92 4.09
N VAL A 42 10.46 -3.41 2.87
CA VAL A 42 10.84 -2.04 2.51
C VAL A 42 9.66 -1.11 2.76
N ASN A 43 9.85 -0.12 3.64
CA ASN A 43 8.87 0.95 3.83
C ASN A 43 9.13 2.07 2.82
N LEU A 44 8.32 2.13 1.78
CA LEU A 44 8.46 3.11 0.70
C LEU A 44 8.27 4.55 1.17
N ILE A 45 7.50 4.81 2.24
CA ILE A 45 7.39 6.17 2.80
C ILE A 45 8.76 6.66 3.30
N LYS A 46 9.53 5.79 3.97
CA LYS A 46 10.87 6.15 4.45
C LYS A 46 11.80 6.45 3.28
N VAL A 47 11.84 5.54 2.29
CA VAL A 47 12.63 5.73 1.06
C VAL A 47 12.30 7.07 0.40
N PHE A 48 11.00 7.39 0.25
CA PHE A 48 10.61 8.67 -0.34
C PHE A 48 11.01 9.86 0.51
N LYS A 49 10.93 9.77 1.85
CA LYS A 49 11.38 10.85 2.75
C LYS A 49 12.85 11.17 2.61
N ASP A 50 13.68 10.15 2.43
CA ASP A 50 15.13 10.31 2.35
C ASP A 50 15.56 10.93 1.01
N HIS A 51 14.75 10.78 -0.05
CA HIS A 51 15.14 11.16 -1.42
C HIS A 51 14.27 12.26 -2.07
N ILE A 52 13.09 12.56 -1.54
CA ILE A 52 12.15 13.49 -2.16
C ILE A 52 11.85 14.66 -1.21
N LYS A 53 12.23 15.87 -1.62
CA LYS A 53 11.84 17.11 -0.93
C LYS A 53 10.39 17.44 -1.25
N THR A 54 9.50 17.26 -0.26
CA THR A 54 8.07 17.61 -0.34
C THR A 54 7.49 17.82 1.06
N GLY A 55 6.44 18.63 1.16
CA GLY A 55 5.71 18.87 2.42
C GLY A 55 4.76 17.75 2.83
N SER A 56 4.45 16.81 1.91
CA SER A 56 3.55 15.68 2.19
C SER A 56 4.04 14.40 1.51
N PHE A 57 3.93 13.30 2.26
CA PHE A 57 4.20 11.93 1.82
C PHE A 57 2.92 11.08 1.83
N LYS A 58 1.75 11.70 1.65
CA LYS A 58 0.56 10.92 1.28
C LYS A 58 0.75 10.43 -0.16
N LEU A 59 0.35 9.20 -0.43
CA LEU A 59 0.52 8.58 -1.75
C LEU A 59 -0.04 9.47 -2.88
N ARG A 60 -1.23 10.04 -2.68
CA ARG A 60 -1.87 10.96 -3.63
C ARG A 60 -1.02 12.19 -3.96
N ASP A 61 -0.33 12.75 -2.96
CA ASP A 61 0.43 13.98 -3.14
C ASP A 61 1.73 13.67 -3.89
N LEU A 62 2.36 12.53 -3.61
CA LEU A 62 3.49 12.03 -4.39
C LEU A 62 3.08 11.68 -5.82
N GLU A 63 1.95 11.01 -6.03
CA GLU A 63 1.43 10.73 -7.37
C GLU A 63 1.27 12.02 -8.18
N HIS A 64 0.68 13.06 -7.58
CA HIS A 64 0.52 14.36 -8.23
C HIS A 64 1.86 14.98 -8.60
N LYS A 65 2.83 14.99 -7.66
CA LYS A 65 4.20 15.47 -7.90
C LYS A 65 4.89 14.74 -9.05
N PHE A 66 4.59 13.45 -9.24
CA PHE A 66 5.14 12.62 -10.31
C PHE A 66 4.22 12.56 -11.56
N GLY A 67 3.19 13.39 -11.65
CA GLY A 67 2.29 13.45 -12.82
C GLY A 67 1.43 12.20 -13.03
N ILE A 68 1.18 11.42 -11.98
CA ILE A 68 0.35 10.22 -12.02
C ILE A 68 -1.10 10.60 -11.67
N ARG A 69 -2.02 10.46 -12.62
CA ARG A 69 -3.45 10.73 -12.42
C ARG A 69 -4.19 9.50 -11.93
N ARG A 70 -5.07 9.67 -10.92
CA ARG A 70 -6.02 8.64 -10.47
C ARG A 70 -7.24 8.56 -11.38
N GLN A 71 -7.85 7.37 -11.43
CA GLN A 71 -9.09 7.10 -12.16
C GLN A 71 -10.30 7.02 -11.22
N VAL A 72 -10.10 6.60 -9.96
CA VAL A 72 -11.16 6.46 -8.97
C VAL A 72 -11.12 7.65 -8.00
N VAL A 73 -12.28 8.25 -7.77
CA VAL A 73 -12.44 9.23 -6.68
C VAL A 73 -12.31 8.50 -5.35
N LYS A 74 -11.46 9.03 -4.46
CA LYS A 74 -11.18 8.39 -3.17
C LYS A 74 -12.48 8.21 -2.37
N HIS A 75 -12.79 6.96 -2.02
CA HIS A 75 -13.99 6.58 -1.26
C HIS A 75 -14.05 7.26 0.11
N THR A 76 -12.99 7.16 0.92
CA THR A 76 -12.83 7.90 2.18
C THR A 76 -11.38 7.85 2.68
N THR A 77 -10.98 8.80 3.54
CA THR A 77 -9.67 8.82 4.22
C THR A 77 -9.73 8.25 5.63
N CYS A 78 -10.91 8.05 6.20
CA CYS A 78 -11.09 7.62 7.59
C CYS A 78 -11.07 6.09 7.71
N ILE A 79 -10.14 5.54 8.49
CA ILE A 79 -9.98 4.08 8.64
C ILE A 79 -11.22 3.41 9.26
N PHE A 80 -11.88 4.07 10.23
CA PHE A 80 -13.12 3.56 10.82
C PHE A 80 -14.25 3.49 9.79
N GLN A 81 -14.32 4.47 8.90
CA GLN A 81 -15.28 4.48 7.79
C GLN A 81 -14.99 3.36 6.78
N ILE A 82 -13.71 3.18 6.40
CA ILE A 82 -13.28 2.09 5.52
C ILE A 82 -13.69 0.74 6.11
N TRP A 83 -13.44 0.54 7.41
CA TRP A 83 -13.79 -0.71 8.08
C TRP A 83 -15.30 -0.95 8.14
N ARG A 84 -16.08 0.10 8.39
CA ARG A 84 -17.55 0.05 8.34
C ARG A 84 -18.04 -0.30 6.94
N ASP A 85 -17.50 0.35 5.92
CA ASP A 85 -17.92 0.17 4.52
C ASP A 85 -17.46 -1.16 3.93
N TRP A 86 -16.33 -1.71 4.41
CA TRP A 86 -15.86 -3.06 4.05
C TRP A 86 -16.88 -4.15 4.42
N ARG A 87 -17.61 -3.94 5.52
CA ARG A 87 -18.65 -4.85 6.02
C ARG A 87 -19.99 -4.67 5.32
N ASN A 88 -20.18 -3.57 4.60
CA ASN A 88 -21.40 -3.30 3.86
C ASN A 88 -21.25 -3.77 2.39
N PRO A 89 -22.03 -4.77 1.93
CA PRO A 89 -21.93 -5.31 0.57
C PRO A 89 -22.03 -4.25 -0.54
N SER A 90 -22.91 -3.25 -0.37
CA SER A 90 -23.12 -2.21 -1.40
C SER A 90 -21.93 -1.25 -1.52
N LYS A 91 -21.15 -1.06 -0.46
CA LYS A 91 -19.99 -0.15 -0.42
C LYS A 91 -18.65 -0.87 -0.56
N LYS A 92 -18.62 -2.17 -0.26
CA LYS A 92 -17.41 -3.00 -0.34
C LYS A 92 -16.75 -2.95 -1.73
N LYS A 93 -17.55 -2.91 -2.80
CA LYS A 93 -17.03 -2.78 -4.18
C LYS A 93 -16.20 -1.50 -4.36
N ALA A 94 -16.66 -0.36 -3.84
CA ALA A 94 -15.94 0.91 -3.93
C ALA A 94 -14.64 0.89 -3.10
N VAL A 95 -14.67 0.29 -1.91
CA VAL A 95 -13.47 0.11 -1.06
C VAL A 95 -12.44 -0.75 -1.77
N LEU A 96 -12.85 -1.88 -2.37
CA LEU A 96 -11.95 -2.77 -3.12
C LEU A 96 -11.33 -2.08 -4.33
N LEU A 97 -12.11 -1.30 -5.08
CA LEU A 97 -11.60 -0.53 -6.23
C LEU A 97 -10.56 0.51 -5.80
N CYS A 98 -10.82 1.24 -4.71
CA CYS A 98 -9.87 2.20 -4.16
C CYS A 98 -8.57 1.53 -3.70
N ASN A 99 -8.67 0.42 -2.95
CA ASN A 99 -7.49 -0.32 -2.46
C ASN A 99 -6.66 -0.89 -3.62
N LYS A 100 -7.32 -1.42 -4.66
CA LYS A 100 -6.64 -1.89 -5.87
C LYS A 100 -5.92 -0.73 -6.58
N GLU A 101 -6.57 0.42 -6.71
CA GLU A 101 -5.92 1.59 -7.31
C GLU A 101 -4.70 2.03 -6.48
N ASP A 102 -4.78 2.12 -5.16
CA ASP A 102 -3.65 2.50 -4.32
C ASP A 102 -2.42 1.61 -4.56
N VAL A 103 -2.60 0.29 -4.64
CA VAL A 103 -1.50 -0.65 -4.93
C VAL A 103 -0.92 -0.43 -6.34
N VAL A 104 -1.77 -0.34 -7.36
CA VAL A 104 -1.32 -0.11 -8.75
C VAL A 104 -0.57 1.20 -8.88
N ARG A 105 -1.04 2.26 -8.22
CA ARG A 105 -0.40 3.57 -8.26
C ARG A 105 0.91 3.60 -7.50
N LEU A 106 0.97 2.95 -6.34
CA LEU A 106 2.21 2.80 -5.59
C LEU A 106 3.29 2.13 -6.43
N VAL A 107 2.97 1.02 -7.11
CA VAL A 107 3.91 0.33 -8.02
C VAL A 107 4.39 1.26 -9.13
N ARG A 108 3.47 1.98 -9.78
CA ARG A 108 3.82 2.94 -10.85
C ARG A 108 4.71 4.07 -10.34
N LEU A 109 4.38 4.63 -9.18
CA LEU A 109 5.17 5.68 -8.54
C LEU A 109 6.58 5.19 -8.22
N THR A 110 6.71 4.03 -7.59
CA THR A 110 8.01 3.44 -7.24
C THR A 110 8.86 3.17 -8.49
N LEU A 111 8.28 2.61 -9.55
CA LEU A 111 9.00 2.38 -10.80
C LEU A 111 9.45 3.70 -11.45
N LYS A 112 8.60 4.73 -11.43
CA LYS A 112 8.96 6.05 -11.98
C LYS A 112 10.06 6.73 -11.17
N PHE A 113 9.98 6.64 -9.84
CA PHE A 113 11.02 7.12 -8.94
C PHE A 113 12.36 6.44 -9.23
N LEU A 114 12.40 5.11 -9.24
CA LEU A 114 13.65 4.35 -9.46
C LEU A 114 14.28 4.60 -10.85
N LYS A 115 13.47 4.86 -11.88
CA LYS A 115 13.98 5.23 -13.22
C LYS A 115 14.63 6.60 -13.22
N ASN A 116 14.12 7.54 -12.43
CA ASN A 116 14.64 8.90 -12.33
C ASN A 116 15.82 9.03 -11.34
N SER A 117 16.09 7.99 -10.55
CA SER A 117 17.20 7.95 -9.58
C SER A 117 18.48 7.31 -10.12
N LYS A 118 18.51 6.98 -11.42
CA LYS A 118 19.73 6.63 -12.17
C LYS A 118 20.33 7.89 -12.78
#